data_AF-I2Q1C2-F1
#
_entry.id   AF-I2Q1C2-F1
#
_cell.length_a   1.000
_cell.length_b   1.000
_cell.length_c   1.000
_cell.angle_alpha   90.00
_cell.angle_beta   90.00
_cell.angle_gamma   90.00
#
_symmetry.space_group_name_H-M   'P 1'
#
loop_
_entity.id
_entity.type
_entity.pdbx_description
1 polymer ?
#
loop_
_entity_poly.entity_id
_entity_poly.type
_entity_poly.pdbx_seq_one_letter_code
_entity_poly.pdbx_strand_id
1 'polypeptide(L)'
;MLLVFNQHEYRNALGNGECDPPCIIRNFIPTDRIKYGSLKDGSTKLSLSQLKKRLPFDMFNELRGALGLTMKHAQTRFPAYRFLAPEFINDEWLASVDWHKKFHRDHVLHQPMCVYVGYSLLRNIKGLGRSGGSLLDAARDAFLEGEGCEYLREYMAAMGVKNIFLEKLKILPTLADNFFLEIFFLTALFHDLGYPWQFSSTINTCLDSLASINSIPSLDPVKVLQDYGQRLFIVPLKGYLNKDLTSPASWGHEFRDILDRSLRKTHGMPGAINFLYLNDQLRSYPSKVKPLHRFGVEWSAMAIMMHDMGKIYGKVESGNIKINCPQLRLSFDKDPLSFVMAITDLIQDFSRPDATFVAKPSSSSDISVNYRHRCHEVAVDWDVATKVLKIIYRYKNYKDFIANKHVFLPESQKLYFDPFYGYFSTGSLGIKRILLDAEWKP
;
A
#
# COMPACT_ATOMS: atom_id res chain seq x y z
N MET A 1 15.10 15.56 14.91
CA MET A 1 13.77 15.22 15.49
C MET A 1 13.62 13.73 15.29
N LEU A 2 13.37 13.00 16.37
CA LEU A 2 13.33 11.55 16.36
C LEU A 2 11.89 11.04 16.48
N LEU A 3 11.43 10.29 15.49
CA LEU A 3 10.26 9.41 15.59
C LEU A 3 10.75 7.97 15.74
N VAL A 4 10.15 7.21 16.64
CA VAL A 4 10.56 5.83 16.91
C VAL A 4 9.34 4.93 16.74
N PHE A 5 9.49 3.92 15.88
CA PHE A 5 8.48 2.91 15.63
C PHE A 5 8.96 1.59 16.22
N ASN A 6 8.23 1.10 17.20
CA ASN A 6 8.46 -0.20 17.81
C ASN A 6 7.13 -0.83 18.21
N GLN A 7 7.19 -2.09 18.64
CA GLN A 7 5.99 -2.84 18.96
C GLN A 7 5.20 -2.29 20.15
N HIS A 8 5.87 -1.68 21.12
CA HIS A 8 5.21 -1.12 22.31
C HIS A 8 4.36 0.09 21.94
N GLU A 9 4.97 1.06 21.25
CA GLU A 9 4.29 2.25 20.73
C GLU A 9 3.11 1.88 19.85
N TYR A 10 3.29 0.91 18.96
CA TYR A 10 2.24 0.42 18.08
C TYR A 10 1.03 -0.16 18.84
N ARG A 11 1.26 -0.93 19.91
CA ARG A 11 0.15 -1.47 20.74
C ARG A 11 -0.61 -0.36 21.45
N ASN A 12 0.11 0.63 21.96
CA ASN A 12 -0.51 1.78 22.63
C ASN A 12 -1.38 2.55 21.65
N ALA A 13 -0.87 2.83 20.45
CA ALA A 13 -1.61 3.51 19.38
C ALA A 13 -2.89 2.75 18.97
N LEU A 14 -2.83 1.42 18.85
CA LEU A 14 -4.01 0.60 18.60
C LEU A 14 -5.03 0.66 19.75
N GLY A 15 -4.57 0.57 21.00
CA GLY A 15 -5.43 0.61 22.19
C GLY A 15 -6.13 1.96 22.37
N ASN A 16 -5.49 3.04 21.94
CA ASN A 16 -6.00 4.41 22.01
C ASN A 16 -6.86 4.80 20.80
N GLY A 17 -7.03 3.93 19.80
CA GLY A 17 -7.74 4.24 18.56
C GLY A 17 -7.00 5.23 17.65
N GLU A 18 -5.69 5.43 17.84
CA GLU A 18 -4.90 6.35 17.02
C GLU A 18 -4.78 5.87 15.57
N CYS A 19 -4.91 4.56 15.35
CA CYS A 19 -4.97 3.92 14.04
C CYS A 19 -6.37 3.91 13.43
N ASP A 20 -7.40 4.41 14.15
CA ASP A 20 -8.76 4.37 13.65
C ASP A 20 -8.96 5.38 12.52
N PRO A 21 -9.63 4.98 11.42
CA PRO A 21 -9.96 5.92 10.36
C PRO A 21 -10.95 6.96 10.90
N PRO A 22 -10.91 8.21 10.41
CA PRO A 22 -11.75 9.32 10.92
C PRO A 22 -13.26 9.13 10.69
N CYS A 23 -13.64 8.10 9.92
CA CYS A 23 -15.02 7.65 9.76
C CYS A 23 -16.01 8.62 9.09
N ILE A 24 -15.54 9.73 8.50
CA ILE A 24 -16.37 10.81 7.94
C ILE A 24 -17.02 10.43 6.60
N ILE A 25 -16.31 9.67 5.76
CA ILE A 25 -16.89 9.16 4.53
C ILE A 25 -17.75 7.95 4.91
N ARG A 26 -19.09 8.01 4.86
CA ARG A 26 -19.91 6.77 4.98
C ARG A 26 -19.37 5.72 3.98
N ASN A 27 -19.45 4.42 4.29
CA ASN A 27 -18.93 3.30 3.46
C ASN A 27 -18.61 3.68 2.00
N PHE A 28 -17.34 3.55 1.58
CA PHE A 28 -16.91 3.91 0.21
C PHE A 28 -17.83 3.28 -0.83
N ILE A 29 -18.21 2.03 -0.56
CA ILE A 29 -19.24 1.29 -1.28
C ILE A 29 -20.44 1.17 -0.32
N PRO A 30 -21.55 1.88 -0.57
CA PRO A 30 -22.82 1.51 0.05
C PRO A 30 -23.06 0.04 -0.30
N THR A 31 -23.40 -0.80 0.67
CA THR A 31 -23.72 -2.20 0.40
C THR A 31 -25.11 -2.51 0.90
N ASP A 32 -25.87 -3.25 0.10
CA ASP A 32 -27.13 -3.83 0.56
C ASP A 32 -26.82 -4.90 1.60
N ARG A 33 -27.05 -4.59 2.88
CA ARG A 33 -26.71 -5.49 3.99
C ARG A 33 -27.48 -6.81 3.97
N ILE A 34 -28.69 -6.85 3.40
CA ILE A 34 -29.53 -8.05 3.35
C ILE A 34 -29.01 -8.97 2.24
N LYS A 35 -28.85 -8.44 1.03
CA LYS A 35 -28.32 -9.19 -0.11
C LYS A 35 -26.85 -9.60 0.08
N TYR A 36 -26.08 -8.77 0.77
CA TYR A 36 -24.72 -9.08 1.17
C TYR A 36 -24.66 -10.05 2.37
N GLY A 37 -25.69 -10.02 3.22
CA GLY A 37 -25.87 -10.90 4.35
C GLY A 37 -26.13 -12.34 3.93
N SER A 38 -26.91 -12.57 2.87
CA SER A 38 -27.20 -13.91 2.33
C SER A 38 -26.00 -14.62 1.70
N LEU A 39 -24.92 -13.89 1.42
CA LEU A 39 -23.63 -14.46 1.01
C LEU A 39 -22.84 -15.04 2.21
N LYS A 40 -23.37 -14.94 3.45
CA LYS A 40 -22.77 -15.52 4.66
C LYS A 40 -22.65 -17.03 4.63
N ASP A 41 -23.58 -17.72 3.98
CA ASP A 41 -23.74 -19.17 4.18
C ASP A 41 -22.67 -20.01 3.46
N GLY A 42 -21.84 -19.40 2.61
CA GLY A 42 -20.67 -20.04 2.00
C GLY A 42 -19.30 -19.62 2.57
N SER A 43 -19.22 -18.52 3.33
CA SER A 43 -17.94 -18.03 3.87
C SER A 43 -17.64 -18.71 5.21
N THR A 44 -16.54 -19.45 5.31
CA THR A 44 -16.00 -19.95 6.58
C THR A 44 -16.01 -18.83 7.62
N LYS A 45 -16.58 -19.07 8.81
CA LYS A 45 -16.48 -18.13 9.93
C LYS A 45 -15.01 -17.73 10.07
N LEU A 46 -14.73 -16.42 10.01
CA LEU A 46 -13.40 -15.88 10.24
C LEU A 46 -12.88 -16.39 11.57
N SER A 47 -11.99 -17.36 11.51
CA SER A 47 -11.46 -18.05 12.67
C SER A 47 -9.97 -17.79 12.75
N LEU A 48 -9.56 -17.02 13.74
CA LEU A 48 -8.13 -16.85 14.03
C LEU A 48 -7.48 -18.14 14.57
N SER A 49 -8.21 -19.27 14.65
CA SER A 49 -7.67 -20.55 15.09
C SER A 49 -6.53 -21.03 14.21
N GLN A 50 -6.58 -20.81 12.90
CA GLN A 50 -5.50 -21.19 11.99
C GLN A 50 -4.26 -20.31 12.21
N LEU A 51 -4.45 -19.00 12.35
CA LEU A 51 -3.37 -18.09 12.71
C LEU A 51 -2.75 -18.45 14.08
N LYS A 52 -3.58 -18.80 15.07
CA LYS A 52 -3.16 -19.26 16.40
C LYS A 52 -2.32 -20.55 16.35
N LYS A 53 -2.62 -21.46 15.42
CA LYS A 53 -1.85 -22.71 15.24
C LYS A 53 -0.48 -22.47 14.62
N ARG A 54 -0.32 -21.43 13.79
CA ARG A 54 0.90 -21.16 13.01
C ARG A 54 1.89 -20.24 13.74
N LEU A 55 1.37 -19.24 14.44
CA LEU A 55 2.21 -18.25 15.12
C LEU A 55 2.63 -18.74 16.51
N PRO A 56 3.84 -18.38 16.99
CA PRO A 56 4.19 -18.49 18.40
C PRO A 56 3.12 -17.81 19.27
N PHE A 57 2.84 -18.37 20.45
CA PHE A 57 1.75 -17.91 21.32
C PHE A 57 1.83 -16.41 21.64
N ASP A 58 3.03 -15.92 21.95
CA ASP A 58 3.25 -14.51 22.24
C ASP A 58 2.93 -13.66 21.01
N MET A 59 3.55 -13.98 19.86
CA MET A 59 3.29 -13.28 18.59
C MET A 59 1.80 -13.27 18.20
N PHE A 60 1.09 -14.38 18.41
CA PHE A 60 -0.35 -14.44 18.16
C PHE A 60 -1.14 -13.48 19.06
N ASN A 61 -0.86 -13.49 20.37
CA ASN A 61 -1.55 -12.60 21.32
C ASN A 61 -1.28 -11.13 21.03
N GLU A 62 -0.09 -10.83 20.56
CA GLU A 62 0.33 -9.48 20.19
C GLU A 62 -0.40 -8.96 18.96
N LEU A 63 -0.67 -9.82 17.99
CA LEU A 63 -1.17 -9.40 16.67
C LEU A 63 -2.70 -9.55 16.52
N ARG A 64 -3.34 -10.46 17.27
CA ARG A 64 -4.78 -10.74 17.13
C ARG A 64 -5.68 -9.52 17.34
N GLY A 65 -5.30 -8.60 18.24
CA GLY A 65 -6.07 -7.38 18.51
C GLY A 65 -6.01 -6.39 17.34
N ALA A 66 -4.80 -6.14 16.84
CA ALA A 66 -4.55 -5.28 15.68
C ALA A 66 -5.27 -5.77 14.43
N LEU A 67 -5.19 -7.07 14.18
CA LEU A 67 -5.87 -7.72 13.07
C LEU A 67 -7.38 -7.63 13.20
N GLY A 68 -7.93 -7.97 14.37
CA GLY A 68 -9.37 -7.90 14.60
C GLY A 68 -9.93 -6.49 14.37
N LEU A 69 -9.22 -5.46 14.86
CA LEU A 69 -9.58 -4.06 14.65
C LEU A 69 -9.56 -3.70 13.17
N THR A 70 -8.42 -3.94 12.51
CA THR A 70 -8.19 -3.57 11.12
C THR A 70 -9.15 -4.27 10.18
N MET A 71 -9.40 -5.56 10.38
CA MET A 71 -10.35 -6.33 9.60
C MET A 71 -11.78 -5.83 9.78
N LYS A 72 -12.19 -5.50 11.02
CA LYS A 72 -13.52 -4.95 11.31
C LYS A 72 -13.72 -3.61 10.61
N HIS A 73 -12.71 -2.74 10.62
CA HIS A 73 -12.75 -1.47 9.90
C HIS A 73 -12.74 -1.67 8.39
N ALA A 74 -11.88 -2.53 7.86
CA ALA A 74 -11.82 -2.85 6.44
C ALA A 74 -13.15 -3.37 5.91
N GLN A 75 -13.82 -4.29 6.62
CA GLN A 75 -15.15 -4.79 6.24
C GLN A 75 -16.24 -3.71 6.24
N THR A 76 -16.10 -2.70 7.09
CA THR A 76 -17.04 -1.57 7.15
C THR A 76 -16.81 -0.61 5.98
N ARG A 77 -15.54 -0.34 5.67
CA ARG A 77 -15.12 0.70 4.71
C ARG A 77 -15.07 0.19 3.28
N PHE A 78 -14.61 -1.05 3.12
CA PHE A 78 -14.51 -1.78 1.86
C PHE A 78 -15.05 -3.21 2.07
N PRO A 79 -16.38 -3.39 1.98
CA PRO A 79 -17.02 -4.67 2.28
C PRO A 79 -16.44 -5.87 1.53
N ALA A 80 -15.87 -5.67 0.33
CA ALA A 80 -15.16 -6.72 -0.43
C ALA A 80 -14.07 -7.44 0.38
N TYR A 81 -13.44 -6.75 1.34
CA TYR A 81 -12.43 -7.36 2.19
C TYR A 81 -12.92 -8.59 2.94
N ARG A 82 -14.23 -8.69 3.18
CA ARG A 82 -14.81 -9.86 3.83
C ARG A 82 -14.67 -11.15 3.03
N PHE A 83 -14.58 -11.09 1.69
CA PHE A 83 -14.33 -12.27 0.85
C PHE A 83 -12.85 -12.63 0.79
N LEU A 84 -11.98 -11.64 0.99
CA LEU A 84 -10.53 -11.81 1.01
C LEU A 84 -10.02 -12.33 2.36
N ALA A 85 -10.62 -11.84 3.45
CA ALA A 85 -10.14 -12.08 4.80
C ALA A 85 -10.07 -13.58 5.20
N PRO A 86 -11.04 -14.45 4.84
CA PRO A 86 -10.94 -15.88 5.11
C PRO A 86 -9.76 -16.53 4.39
N GLU A 87 -9.54 -16.19 3.11
CA GLU A 87 -8.41 -16.70 2.31
C GLU A 87 -7.06 -16.33 2.94
N PHE A 88 -6.96 -15.09 3.42
CA PHE A 88 -5.75 -14.60 4.09
C PHE A 88 -5.48 -15.25 5.45
N ILE A 89 -6.52 -15.68 6.17
CA ILE A 89 -6.40 -16.17 7.55
C ILE A 89 -6.33 -17.68 7.62
N ASN A 90 -7.07 -18.41 6.79
CA ASN A 90 -7.37 -19.83 7.04
C ASN A 90 -6.44 -20.83 6.33
N ASP A 91 -6.28 -20.80 5.02
CA ASP A 91 -5.74 -21.98 4.31
C ASP A 91 -4.60 -21.69 3.30
N GLU A 92 -4.51 -20.50 2.69
CA GLU A 92 -3.60 -20.33 1.54
C GLU A 92 -2.44 -19.34 1.71
N TRP A 93 -2.26 -18.65 2.85
CA TRP A 93 -0.99 -17.90 3.07
C TRP A 93 0.25 -18.82 2.92
N LEU A 94 0.16 -20.10 3.29
CA LEU A 94 1.22 -21.09 3.07
C LEU A 94 1.32 -21.58 1.61
N ALA A 95 0.24 -21.52 0.83
CA ALA A 95 0.18 -21.98 -0.57
C ALA A 95 0.54 -20.87 -1.57
N SER A 96 0.29 -19.60 -1.24
CA SER A 96 0.78 -18.42 -1.96
C SER A 96 2.28 -18.21 -1.81
N VAL A 97 2.87 -18.90 -0.84
CA VAL A 97 4.26 -18.85 -0.46
C VAL A 97 4.99 -19.99 -1.15
N ASP A 98 5.75 -19.64 -2.18
CA ASP A 98 6.71 -20.55 -2.81
C ASP A 98 7.78 -20.96 -1.79
N TRP A 99 7.63 -22.14 -1.16
CA TRP A 99 8.55 -22.67 -0.15
C TRP A 99 10.01 -22.84 -0.65
N HIS A 100 10.26 -22.73 -1.97
CA HIS A 100 11.61 -22.66 -2.53
C HIS A 100 12.25 -21.28 -2.36
N LYS A 101 11.48 -20.23 -2.04
CA LYS A 101 12.04 -18.93 -1.64
C LYS A 101 12.49 -19.00 -0.19
N LYS A 102 13.69 -18.47 0.06
CA LYS A 102 14.32 -18.49 1.39
C LYS A 102 13.59 -17.64 2.45
N PHE A 103 12.61 -16.82 2.05
CA PHE A 103 11.99 -15.82 2.92
C PHE A 103 10.61 -15.41 2.44
N HIS A 104 9.66 -15.32 3.38
CA HIS A 104 8.30 -14.84 3.12
C HIS A 104 7.84 -13.83 4.18
N ARG A 105 7.16 -12.80 3.69
CA ARG A 105 6.53 -11.75 4.48
C ARG A 105 5.11 -12.20 4.83
N ASP A 106 4.71 -12.03 6.08
CA ASP A 106 3.30 -12.19 6.44
C ASP A 106 2.51 -10.93 6.03
N HIS A 107 1.66 -11.07 5.02
CA HIS A 107 0.95 -9.94 4.45
C HIS A 107 -0.17 -9.40 5.34
N VAL A 108 -0.72 -10.25 6.22
CA VAL A 108 -1.85 -9.90 7.09
C VAL A 108 -1.37 -9.03 8.25
N LEU A 109 -0.16 -9.31 8.74
CA LEU A 109 0.38 -8.69 9.95
C LEU A 109 1.00 -7.30 9.71
N HIS A 110 1.51 -7.02 8.50
CA HIS A 110 2.16 -5.73 8.21
C HIS A 110 1.18 -4.61 7.80
N GLN A 111 0.04 -4.92 7.17
CA GLN A 111 -0.92 -3.91 6.69
C GLN A 111 -1.39 -2.94 7.79
N PRO A 112 -1.82 -3.41 8.99
CA PRO A 112 -2.15 -2.52 10.10
C PRO A 112 -0.98 -1.65 10.59
N MET A 113 0.24 -2.16 10.51
CA MET A 113 1.44 -1.43 10.92
C MET A 113 1.78 -0.32 9.92
N CYS A 114 1.52 -0.54 8.62
CA CYS A 114 1.60 0.52 7.61
C CYS A 114 0.63 1.66 7.92
N VAL A 115 -0.60 1.35 8.35
CA VAL A 115 -1.55 2.40 8.81
C VAL A 115 -0.95 3.22 9.95
N TYR A 116 -0.43 2.56 10.99
CA TYR A 116 0.15 3.23 12.14
C TYR A 116 1.31 4.16 11.76
N VAL A 117 2.28 3.67 10.98
CA VAL A 117 3.43 4.48 10.55
C VAL A 117 2.96 5.65 9.70
N GLY A 118 2.11 5.41 8.71
CA GLY A 118 1.64 6.46 7.82
C GLY A 118 0.81 7.53 8.55
N TYR A 119 -0.07 7.15 9.47
CA TYR A 119 -0.81 8.10 10.31
C TYR A 119 0.10 8.89 11.23
N SER A 120 1.11 8.24 11.81
CA SER A 120 2.13 8.90 12.63
C SER A 120 2.91 9.93 11.80
N LEU A 121 3.28 9.61 10.55
CA LEU A 121 3.95 10.55 9.65
C LEU A 121 3.02 11.69 9.22
N LEU A 122 1.78 11.39 8.84
CA LEU A 122 0.80 12.36 8.35
C LEU A 122 0.40 13.37 9.42
N ARG A 123 0.03 12.90 10.61
CA ARG A 123 -0.50 13.75 11.69
C ARG A 123 0.58 14.51 12.45
N ASN A 124 1.84 14.05 12.39
CA ASN A 124 2.91 14.74 13.10
C ASN A 124 3.30 16.04 12.38
N ILE A 125 3.31 17.15 13.14
CA ILE A 125 3.67 18.51 12.67
C ILE A 125 5.09 18.58 12.08
N LYS A 126 5.94 17.60 12.40
CA LYS A 126 7.30 17.47 11.89
C LYS A 126 7.51 16.17 11.10
N GLY A 127 6.44 15.53 10.65
CA GLY A 127 6.50 14.35 9.78
C GLY A 127 7.43 14.58 8.59
N LEU A 128 8.38 13.65 8.39
CA LEU A 128 9.47 13.76 7.41
C LEU A 128 10.29 15.07 7.47
N GLY A 129 10.33 15.73 8.63
CA GLY A 129 11.19 16.91 8.85
C GLY A 129 10.59 18.27 8.47
N ARG A 130 9.28 18.36 8.25
CA ARG A 130 8.63 19.65 7.93
C ARG A 130 8.73 20.66 9.08
N SER A 131 8.80 21.95 8.71
CA SER A 131 8.95 23.08 9.66
C SER A 131 7.79 24.10 9.60
N GLY A 132 6.70 23.78 8.88
CA GLY A 132 5.59 24.71 8.64
C GLY A 132 4.21 24.04 8.59
N GLY A 133 3.98 23.04 9.43
CA GLY A 133 2.73 22.25 9.44
C GLY A 133 2.99 20.77 9.25
N SER A 134 1.94 19.96 9.46
CA SER A 134 2.01 18.51 9.35
C SER A 134 2.24 18.03 7.91
N LEU A 135 2.64 16.77 7.75
CA LEU A 135 2.74 16.18 6.40
C LEU A 135 1.35 16.05 5.76
N LEU A 136 0.29 15.89 6.56
CA LEU A 136 -1.09 15.89 6.11
C LEU A 136 -1.49 17.25 5.51
N ASP A 137 -1.12 18.36 6.16
CA ASP A 137 -1.33 19.71 5.62
C ASP A 137 -0.68 19.84 4.24
N ALA A 138 0.59 19.43 4.14
CA ALA A 138 1.32 19.49 2.88
C ALA A 138 0.70 18.62 1.78
N ALA A 139 0.18 17.44 2.14
CA ALA A 139 -0.44 16.52 1.20
C ALA A 139 -1.79 17.07 0.70
N ARG A 140 -2.56 17.67 1.61
CA ARG A 140 -3.79 18.41 1.28
C ARG A 140 -3.48 19.56 0.33
N ASP A 141 -2.52 20.41 0.66
CA ASP A 141 -2.20 21.60 -0.12
C ASP A 141 -1.67 21.22 -1.52
N ALA A 142 -0.81 20.19 -1.60
CA ALA A 142 -0.36 19.62 -2.87
C ALA A 142 -1.55 19.13 -3.72
N PHE A 143 -2.48 18.37 -3.12
CA PHE A 143 -3.65 17.86 -3.82
C PHE A 143 -4.63 18.96 -4.28
N LEU A 144 -4.92 19.95 -3.42
CA LEU A 144 -5.95 20.97 -3.68
C LEU A 144 -5.46 22.12 -4.55
N GLU A 145 -4.16 22.45 -4.48
CA GLU A 145 -3.60 23.67 -5.06
C GLU A 145 -2.34 23.43 -5.90
N GLY A 146 -1.59 22.36 -5.64
CA GLY A 146 -0.35 22.06 -6.35
C GLY A 146 -0.57 21.76 -7.84
N GLU A 147 0.22 22.40 -8.70
CA GLU A 147 0.19 22.19 -10.16
C GLU A 147 0.45 20.72 -10.53
N GLY A 148 1.39 20.06 -9.83
CA GLY A 148 1.71 18.65 -10.06
C GLY A 148 0.54 17.67 -9.85
N CYS A 149 -0.49 18.07 -9.11
CA CYS A 149 -1.69 17.28 -8.83
C CYS A 149 -2.91 17.71 -9.68
N GLU A 150 -2.73 18.56 -10.71
CA GLU A 150 -3.84 19.04 -11.54
C GLU A 150 -4.64 17.89 -12.17
N TYR A 151 -3.94 16.86 -12.64
CA TYR A 151 -4.56 15.67 -13.20
C TYR A 151 -5.52 14.98 -12.21
N LEU A 152 -5.23 14.97 -10.90
CA LEU A 152 -6.14 14.39 -9.90
C LEU A 152 -7.45 15.18 -9.83
N ARG A 153 -7.36 16.52 -9.87
CA ARG A 153 -8.53 17.42 -9.80
C ARG A 153 -9.37 17.34 -11.08
N GLU A 154 -8.72 17.31 -12.24
CA GLU A 154 -9.39 17.09 -13.53
C GLU A 154 -10.11 15.75 -13.59
N TYR A 155 -9.45 14.67 -13.15
CA TYR A 155 -10.05 13.33 -13.13
C TYR A 155 -11.25 13.31 -12.18
N MET A 156 -11.11 13.91 -10.99
CA MET A 156 -12.21 14.03 -10.03
C MET A 156 -13.41 14.83 -10.60
N ALA A 157 -13.16 15.93 -11.31
CA ALA A 157 -14.19 16.70 -12.01
C ALA A 157 -14.87 15.88 -13.12
N ALA A 158 -14.10 15.14 -13.93
CA ALA A 158 -14.60 14.27 -14.98
C ALA A 158 -15.50 13.12 -14.44
N MET A 159 -15.27 12.68 -13.20
CA MET A 159 -16.15 11.72 -12.52
C MET A 159 -17.49 12.31 -12.05
N GLY A 160 -17.69 13.63 -12.18
CA GLY A 160 -18.89 14.33 -11.77
C GLY A 160 -18.87 14.81 -10.32
N VAL A 161 -17.69 14.95 -9.69
CA VAL A 161 -17.58 15.69 -8.42
C VAL A 161 -17.80 17.17 -8.71
N LYS A 162 -18.87 17.75 -8.14
CA LYS A 162 -19.22 19.16 -8.35
C LYS A 162 -18.10 20.10 -7.88
N ASN A 163 -17.86 21.19 -8.60
CA ASN A 163 -16.89 22.24 -8.23
C ASN A 163 -17.13 22.77 -6.81
N ILE A 164 -18.37 22.91 -6.38
CA ILE A 164 -18.71 23.33 -5.00
C ILE A 164 -18.14 22.39 -3.93
N PHE A 165 -17.91 21.11 -4.25
CA PHE A 165 -17.29 20.17 -3.32
C PHE A 165 -15.77 20.40 -3.24
N LEU A 166 -15.12 20.64 -4.38
CA LEU A 166 -13.71 21.07 -4.43
C LEU A 166 -13.50 22.35 -3.63
N GLU A 167 -14.38 23.34 -3.79
CA GLU A 167 -14.37 24.58 -2.99
C GLU A 167 -14.57 24.29 -1.50
N LYS A 168 -15.49 23.38 -1.14
CA LYS A 168 -15.67 22.96 0.25
C LYS A 168 -14.44 22.29 0.84
N LEU A 169 -13.71 21.47 0.07
CA LEU A 169 -12.46 20.87 0.54
C LEU A 169 -11.40 21.94 0.82
N LYS A 170 -11.36 23.02 0.03
CA LYS A 170 -10.45 24.15 0.24
C LYS A 170 -10.81 24.96 1.48
N ILE A 171 -12.11 25.19 1.72
CA ILE A 171 -12.58 26.04 2.83
C ILE A 171 -12.68 25.27 4.16
N LEU A 172 -12.81 23.94 4.12
CA LEU A 172 -12.91 23.08 5.30
C LEU A 172 -11.71 22.12 5.36
N PRO A 173 -10.55 22.54 5.89
CA PRO A 173 -9.34 21.72 5.99
C PRO A 173 -9.61 20.36 6.63
N THR A 174 -10.39 20.33 7.71
CA THR A 174 -10.77 19.09 8.41
C THR A 174 -11.47 18.08 7.50
N LEU A 175 -12.27 18.51 6.52
CA LEU A 175 -12.91 17.58 5.58
C LEU A 175 -11.89 16.97 4.62
N ALA A 176 -10.94 17.76 4.13
CA ALA A 176 -9.88 17.31 3.23
C ALA A 176 -8.88 16.38 3.94
N ASP A 177 -8.47 16.75 5.15
CA ASP A 177 -7.60 15.95 6.02
C ASP A 177 -8.20 14.56 6.25
N ASN A 178 -9.48 14.51 6.63
CA ASN A 178 -10.16 13.25 6.88
C ASN A 178 -10.37 12.43 5.61
N PHE A 179 -10.62 13.09 4.47
CA PHE A 179 -10.69 12.43 3.17
C PHE A 179 -9.36 11.74 2.83
N PHE A 180 -8.24 12.46 2.98
CA PHE A 180 -6.90 11.93 2.72
C PHE A 180 -6.55 10.77 3.66
N LEU A 181 -6.77 10.92 4.97
CA LEU A 181 -6.51 9.86 5.95
C LEU A 181 -7.33 8.60 5.67
N GLU A 182 -8.56 8.74 5.18
CA GLU A 182 -9.40 7.59 4.88
C GLU A 182 -8.96 6.85 3.60
N ILE A 183 -8.53 7.58 2.57
CA ILE A 183 -7.93 7.00 1.36
C ILE A 183 -6.59 6.33 1.69
N PHE A 184 -5.76 6.98 2.51
CA PHE A 184 -4.49 6.41 2.96
C PHE A 184 -4.72 5.11 3.73
N PHE A 185 -5.70 5.09 4.63
CA PHE A 185 -6.08 3.87 5.37
C PHE A 185 -6.42 2.74 4.41
N LEU A 186 -7.30 2.97 3.43
CA LEU A 186 -7.62 1.97 2.42
C LEU A 186 -6.36 1.50 1.70
N THR A 187 -5.56 2.43 1.17
CA THR A 187 -4.33 2.12 0.45
C THR A 187 -3.40 1.24 1.29
N ALA A 188 -3.13 1.61 2.54
CA ALA A 188 -2.26 0.86 3.44
C ALA A 188 -2.79 -0.54 3.76
N LEU A 189 -4.11 -0.72 3.85
CA LEU A 189 -4.70 -2.04 4.03
C LEU A 189 -4.65 -2.92 2.79
N PHE A 190 -4.48 -2.33 1.61
CA PHE A 190 -4.65 -3.03 0.35
C PHE A 190 -3.40 -3.05 -0.55
N HIS A 191 -2.33 -2.35 -0.20
CA HIS A 191 -1.12 -2.24 -1.04
C HIS A 191 -0.48 -3.59 -1.36
N ASP A 192 -0.41 -4.47 -0.38
CA ASP A 192 0.17 -5.81 -0.52
C ASP A 192 -0.83 -6.89 -0.95
N LEU A 193 -2.02 -6.50 -1.45
CA LEU A 193 -2.94 -7.43 -2.13
C LEU A 193 -2.41 -7.87 -3.51
N GLY A 194 -1.12 -8.11 -3.73
CA GLY A 194 -0.61 -8.48 -5.06
C GLY A 194 -0.94 -9.90 -5.52
N TYR A 195 -1.30 -10.78 -4.58
CA TYR A 195 -1.59 -12.21 -4.82
C TYR A 195 -3.06 -12.69 -4.95
N PRO A 196 -4.13 -11.86 -4.89
CA PRO A 196 -5.52 -12.28 -5.04
C PRO A 196 -5.89 -12.90 -6.36
N TRP A 197 -5.04 -12.89 -7.38
CA TRP A 197 -5.26 -13.62 -8.63
C TRP A 197 -5.40 -15.13 -8.39
N GLN A 198 -4.65 -15.66 -7.43
CA GLN A 198 -4.77 -17.05 -6.98
C GLN A 198 -6.16 -17.32 -6.39
N PHE A 199 -6.76 -16.33 -5.74
CA PHE A 199 -8.08 -16.42 -5.11
C PHE A 199 -9.20 -15.85 -5.99
N SER A 200 -8.90 -15.28 -7.15
CA SER A 200 -9.91 -14.56 -7.95
C SER A 200 -10.98 -15.52 -8.46
N SER A 201 -10.63 -16.78 -8.71
CA SER A 201 -11.60 -17.85 -8.97
C SER A 201 -12.50 -18.10 -7.76
N THR A 202 -11.93 -18.31 -6.56
CA THR A 202 -12.67 -18.55 -5.30
C THR A 202 -13.58 -17.38 -4.95
N ILE A 203 -13.07 -16.16 -5.08
CA ILE A 203 -13.83 -14.93 -4.86
C ILE A 203 -14.92 -14.80 -5.93
N ASN A 204 -14.62 -15.09 -7.20
CA ASN A 204 -15.63 -15.06 -8.25
C ASN A 204 -16.73 -16.07 -8.00
N THR A 205 -16.44 -17.32 -7.61
CA THR A 205 -17.47 -18.27 -7.22
C THR A 205 -18.37 -17.75 -6.09
N CYS A 206 -17.78 -17.03 -5.12
CA CYS A 206 -18.55 -16.36 -4.06
C CYS A 206 -19.38 -15.16 -4.58
N LEU A 207 -18.90 -14.48 -5.63
CA LEU A 207 -19.51 -13.30 -6.25
C LEU A 207 -20.36 -13.62 -7.49
N ASP A 208 -20.40 -14.86 -7.99
CA ASP A 208 -21.09 -15.26 -9.22
C ASP A 208 -22.60 -15.01 -9.13
N SER A 209 -23.16 -15.10 -7.92
CA SER A 209 -24.55 -14.74 -7.62
C SER A 209 -24.83 -13.23 -7.67
N LEU A 210 -23.79 -12.40 -7.76
CA LEU A 210 -23.85 -10.94 -7.82
C LEU A 210 -23.40 -10.38 -9.19
N ALA A 211 -22.46 -11.03 -9.87
CA ALA A 211 -21.65 -10.39 -10.90
C ALA A 211 -22.45 -9.87 -12.12
N SER A 212 -22.15 -8.63 -12.51
CA SER A 212 -22.48 -8.08 -13.84
C SER A 212 -21.29 -8.17 -14.81
N ILE A 213 -20.11 -8.60 -14.33
CA ILE A 213 -18.87 -8.71 -15.10
C ILE A 213 -18.40 -10.16 -15.01
N ASN A 214 -18.50 -10.90 -16.13
CA ASN A 214 -18.30 -12.35 -16.17
C ASN A 214 -16.83 -12.80 -16.30
N SER A 215 -15.87 -11.89 -16.40
CA SER A 215 -14.47 -12.26 -16.61
C SER A 215 -13.59 -11.93 -15.41
N ILE A 216 -12.82 -12.94 -14.98
CA ILE A 216 -11.64 -12.78 -14.12
C ILE A 216 -10.72 -11.74 -14.77
N PRO A 217 -10.10 -10.82 -14.00
CA PRO A 217 -9.22 -9.85 -14.62
C PRO A 217 -7.98 -10.57 -15.24
N SER A 218 -7.27 -9.90 -16.14
CA SER A 218 -6.23 -10.51 -16.97
C SER A 218 -4.83 -10.06 -16.58
N LEU A 219 -3.83 -10.91 -16.79
CA LEU A 219 -2.41 -10.53 -16.82
C LEU A 219 -1.92 -10.18 -18.23
N ASP A 220 -2.80 -10.25 -19.23
CA ASP A 220 -2.49 -9.78 -20.58
C ASP A 220 -2.53 -8.23 -20.61
N PRO A 221 -1.40 -7.55 -20.91
CA PRO A 221 -1.34 -6.09 -21.02
C PRO A 221 -2.38 -5.50 -21.97
N VAL A 222 -2.72 -6.20 -23.06
CA VAL A 222 -3.71 -5.72 -24.05
C VAL A 222 -5.10 -5.68 -23.43
N LYS A 223 -5.49 -6.76 -22.75
CA LYS A 223 -6.78 -6.84 -22.07
C LYS A 223 -6.85 -5.86 -20.88
N VAL A 224 -5.78 -5.71 -20.12
CA VAL A 224 -5.71 -4.71 -19.03
C VAL A 224 -5.90 -3.29 -19.59
N LEU A 225 -5.26 -2.96 -20.71
CA LEU A 225 -5.45 -1.68 -21.39
C LEU A 225 -6.90 -1.45 -21.84
N GLN A 226 -7.53 -2.48 -22.40
CA GLN A 226 -8.92 -2.42 -22.82
C GLN A 226 -9.87 -2.17 -21.64
N ASP A 227 -9.68 -2.90 -20.54
CA ASP A 227 -10.59 -2.88 -19.38
C ASP A 227 -10.33 -1.69 -18.44
N TYR A 228 -9.06 -1.26 -18.32
CA TYR A 228 -8.60 -0.32 -17.29
C TYR A 228 -7.83 0.89 -17.83
N GLY A 229 -7.50 0.96 -19.12
CA GLY A 229 -6.58 1.95 -19.68
C GLY A 229 -7.02 3.42 -19.56
N GLN A 230 -8.28 3.68 -19.24
CA GLN A 230 -8.84 5.02 -19.01
C GLN A 230 -8.96 5.40 -17.53
N ARG A 231 -8.54 4.53 -16.62
CA ARG A 231 -8.67 4.74 -15.17
C ARG A 231 -7.46 5.47 -14.59
N LEU A 232 -7.69 6.13 -13.45
CA LEU A 232 -6.69 6.97 -12.80
C LEU A 232 -5.38 6.24 -12.49
N PHE A 233 -5.45 5.00 -12.02
CA PHE A 233 -4.24 4.28 -11.62
C PHE A 233 -3.25 4.03 -12.77
N ILE A 234 -3.70 4.11 -14.03
CA ILE A 234 -2.84 3.98 -15.21
C ILE A 234 -2.11 5.29 -15.54
N VAL A 235 -2.59 6.44 -15.05
CA VAL A 235 -2.07 7.77 -15.38
C VAL A 235 -0.57 7.96 -15.11
N PRO A 236 0.04 7.42 -14.03
CA PRO A 236 1.49 7.48 -13.84
C PRO A 236 2.28 6.81 -14.97
N LEU A 237 1.78 5.70 -15.54
CA LEU A 237 2.43 5.03 -16.67
C LEU A 237 2.45 5.91 -17.94
N LYS A 238 1.50 6.84 -18.04
CA LYS A 238 1.39 7.84 -19.10
C LYS A 238 2.10 9.15 -18.77
N GLY A 239 2.90 9.19 -17.70
CA GLY A 239 3.61 10.38 -17.27
C GLY A 239 2.72 11.46 -16.67
N TYR A 240 1.65 11.06 -15.96
CA TYR A 240 0.74 11.95 -15.25
C TYR A 240 -0.16 12.83 -16.15
N LEU A 241 -0.44 12.36 -17.37
CA LEU A 241 -1.35 13.00 -18.32
C LEU A 241 -2.67 12.23 -18.40
N ASN A 242 -3.79 12.89 -18.06
CA ASN A 242 -5.13 12.26 -18.00
C ASN A 242 -5.66 11.84 -19.37
N LYS A 243 -5.50 12.70 -20.37
CA LYS A 243 -5.90 12.49 -21.75
C LYS A 243 -5.05 13.37 -22.62
N ASP A 244 -4.37 12.79 -23.58
CA ASP A 244 -4.03 13.56 -24.75
C ASP A 244 -4.17 12.66 -25.98
N LEU A 245 -5.00 13.10 -26.92
CA LEU A 245 -5.06 12.57 -28.29
C LEU A 245 -3.73 12.81 -29.03
N THR A 246 -2.85 13.66 -28.46
CA THR A 246 -1.49 13.95 -28.93
C THR A 246 -0.39 13.42 -28.02
N SER A 247 -0.73 12.75 -26.90
CA SER A 247 0.24 11.88 -26.20
C SER A 247 0.59 10.77 -27.17
N PRO A 248 1.86 10.66 -27.56
CA PRO A 248 2.17 10.21 -28.90
C PRO A 248 1.69 8.78 -29.09
N ALA A 249 0.94 8.60 -30.18
CA ALA A 249 0.55 7.32 -30.77
C ALA A 249 1.74 6.35 -31.02
N SER A 250 2.97 6.71 -30.63
CA SER A 250 4.19 5.92 -30.72
C SER A 250 4.49 5.06 -29.48
N TRP A 251 3.85 5.27 -28.33
CA TRP A 251 4.15 4.51 -27.10
C TRP A 251 3.45 3.15 -27.02
N GLY A 252 2.70 2.73 -28.03
CA GLY A 252 1.92 1.50 -27.98
C GLY A 252 2.73 0.28 -27.54
N HIS A 253 3.98 0.14 -27.99
CA HIS A 253 4.87 -0.94 -27.58
C HIS A 253 5.54 -0.69 -26.23
N GLU A 254 6.16 0.48 -26.02
CA GLU A 254 6.85 0.81 -24.76
C GLU A 254 5.92 0.80 -23.54
N PHE A 255 4.70 1.33 -23.71
CA PHE A 255 3.67 1.31 -22.68
C PHE A 255 3.23 -0.13 -22.38
N ARG A 256 3.04 -0.96 -23.41
CA ARG A 256 2.73 -2.40 -23.23
C ARG A 256 3.86 -3.13 -22.51
N ASP A 257 5.12 -2.82 -22.82
CA ASP A 257 6.28 -3.40 -22.14
C ASP A 257 6.40 -2.95 -20.69
N ILE A 258 6.09 -1.68 -20.40
CA ILE A 258 6.02 -1.19 -19.01
C ILE A 258 4.91 -1.93 -18.26
N LEU A 259 3.74 -2.09 -18.87
CA LEU A 259 2.61 -2.77 -18.27
C LEU A 259 2.89 -4.26 -18.05
N ASP A 260 3.45 -4.97 -19.03
CA ASP A 260 3.86 -6.38 -18.90
C ASP A 260 4.88 -6.56 -17.78
N ARG A 261 5.93 -5.72 -17.77
CA ARG A 261 6.93 -5.76 -16.69
C ARG A 261 6.29 -5.46 -15.34
N SER A 262 5.37 -4.50 -15.27
CA SER A 262 4.65 -4.15 -14.04
C SER A 262 3.82 -5.32 -13.53
N LEU A 263 3.06 -5.99 -14.40
CA LEU A 263 2.24 -7.16 -14.08
C LEU A 263 3.06 -8.36 -13.60
N ARG A 264 4.30 -8.53 -14.10
CA ARG A 264 5.14 -9.70 -13.79
C ARG A 264 6.18 -9.49 -12.69
N LYS A 265 6.68 -8.25 -12.52
CA LYS A 265 7.82 -7.95 -11.65
C LYS A 265 7.46 -7.15 -10.41
N THR A 266 6.22 -6.69 -10.32
CA THR A 266 5.69 -6.00 -9.14
C THR A 266 4.49 -6.76 -8.60
N HIS A 267 4.19 -6.55 -7.33
CA HIS A 267 2.95 -6.99 -6.70
C HIS A 267 1.93 -5.85 -6.61
N GLY A 268 2.38 -4.59 -6.66
CA GLY A 268 1.52 -3.41 -6.64
C GLY A 268 0.56 -3.30 -7.83
N MET A 269 1.03 -3.50 -9.08
CA MET A 269 0.13 -3.44 -10.27
C MET A 269 -0.93 -4.55 -10.26
N PRO A 270 -0.57 -5.83 -10.08
CA PRO A 270 -1.56 -6.90 -9.89
C PRO A 270 -2.53 -6.60 -8.73
N GLY A 271 -2.05 -6.02 -7.63
CA GLY A 271 -2.89 -5.68 -6.47
C GLY A 271 -3.87 -4.54 -6.74
N ALA A 272 -3.46 -3.49 -7.47
CA ALA A 272 -4.32 -2.38 -7.85
C ALA A 272 -5.49 -2.84 -8.75
N ILE A 273 -5.22 -3.71 -9.73
CA ILE A 273 -6.26 -4.24 -10.61
C ILE A 273 -7.25 -5.11 -9.83
N ASN A 274 -6.77 -5.98 -8.93
CA ASN A 274 -7.65 -6.78 -8.09
C ASN A 274 -8.51 -5.92 -7.17
N PHE A 275 -7.90 -4.92 -6.53
CA PHE A 275 -8.61 -3.99 -5.67
C PHE A 275 -9.75 -3.28 -6.43
N LEU A 276 -9.48 -2.82 -7.65
CA LEU A 276 -10.48 -2.20 -8.53
C LEU A 276 -11.54 -3.18 -9.02
N TYR A 277 -11.15 -4.41 -9.38
CA TYR A 277 -12.07 -5.44 -9.81
C TYR A 277 -13.08 -5.80 -8.72
N LEU A 278 -12.60 -6.06 -7.52
CA LEU A 278 -13.44 -6.37 -6.35
C LEU A 278 -14.37 -5.20 -6.03
N ASN A 279 -13.86 -3.98 -6.13
CA ASN A 279 -14.69 -2.79 -6.01
C ASN A 279 -15.80 -2.79 -7.06
N ASP A 280 -15.48 -3.00 -8.34
CA ASP A 280 -16.44 -2.89 -9.44
C ASP A 280 -17.51 -4.00 -9.40
N GLN A 281 -17.15 -5.22 -9.01
CA GLN A 281 -18.10 -6.33 -8.81
C GLN A 281 -19.14 -6.04 -7.72
N LEU A 282 -18.73 -5.35 -6.65
CA LEU A 282 -19.63 -5.03 -5.55
C LEU A 282 -20.35 -3.69 -5.71
N ARG A 283 -19.82 -2.81 -6.58
CA ARG A 283 -20.37 -1.47 -6.84
C ARG A 283 -21.76 -1.50 -7.47
N SER A 284 -22.12 -2.58 -8.15
CA SER A 284 -23.48 -2.82 -8.67
C SER A 284 -24.52 -2.98 -7.56
N TYR A 285 -24.11 -3.09 -6.29
CA TYR A 285 -25.00 -3.34 -5.14
C TYR A 285 -24.75 -2.40 -3.96
N PRO A 286 -25.38 -1.20 -3.92
CA PRO A 286 -26.39 -0.65 -4.82
C PRO A 286 -25.90 0.51 -5.73
N SER A 287 -26.67 0.72 -6.79
CA SER A 287 -26.50 1.57 -7.99
C SER A 287 -26.07 3.04 -7.84
N LYS A 288 -25.79 3.55 -6.64
CA LYS A 288 -25.55 4.98 -6.37
C LYS A 288 -24.29 5.24 -5.54
N VAL A 289 -23.13 4.77 -6.01
CA VAL A 289 -21.84 5.16 -5.40
C VAL A 289 -21.52 6.61 -5.76
N LYS A 290 -21.25 7.44 -4.74
CA LYS A 290 -20.92 8.86 -4.90
C LYS A 290 -19.62 9.01 -5.71
N PRO A 291 -19.55 9.95 -6.67
CA PRO A 291 -18.34 10.22 -7.46
C PRO A 291 -17.06 10.35 -6.64
N LEU A 292 -17.13 11.05 -5.51
CA LEU A 292 -15.98 11.24 -4.60
C LEU A 292 -15.43 9.92 -4.03
N HIS A 293 -16.31 8.97 -3.69
CA HIS A 293 -15.85 7.68 -3.17
C HIS A 293 -15.17 6.88 -4.27
N ARG A 294 -15.70 6.95 -5.50
CA ARG A 294 -15.07 6.32 -6.66
C ARG A 294 -13.69 6.92 -6.91
N PHE A 295 -13.56 8.25 -6.83
CA PHE A 295 -12.26 8.91 -6.92
C PHE A 295 -11.29 8.41 -5.84
N GLY A 296 -11.72 8.33 -4.58
CA GLY A 296 -10.88 7.82 -3.49
C GLY A 296 -10.41 6.38 -3.70
N VAL A 297 -11.26 5.50 -4.24
CA VAL A 297 -10.89 4.12 -4.61
C VAL A 297 -9.87 4.11 -5.75
N GLU A 298 -10.09 4.90 -6.81
CA GLU A 298 -9.17 5.01 -7.95
C GLU A 298 -7.80 5.57 -7.54
N TRP A 299 -7.78 6.56 -6.65
CA TRP A 299 -6.54 7.13 -6.10
C TRP A 299 -5.83 6.12 -5.19
N SER A 300 -6.58 5.36 -4.38
CA SER A 300 -6.01 4.25 -3.60
C SER A 300 -5.37 3.22 -4.52
N ALA A 301 -6.04 2.82 -5.61
CA ALA A 301 -5.49 1.88 -6.58
C ALA A 301 -4.19 2.40 -7.23
N MET A 302 -4.12 3.70 -7.52
CA MET A 302 -2.90 4.33 -8.01
C MET A 302 -1.76 4.22 -6.99
N ALA A 303 -2.03 4.49 -5.71
CA ALA A 303 -1.02 4.38 -4.66
C ALA A 303 -0.61 2.93 -4.35
N ILE A 304 -1.56 1.99 -4.39
CA ILE A 304 -1.28 0.55 -4.36
C ILE A 304 -0.38 0.15 -5.53
N MET A 305 -0.60 0.68 -6.73
CA MET A 305 0.30 0.39 -7.84
C MET A 305 1.70 1.00 -7.62
N MET A 306 1.75 2.30 -7.32
CA MET A 306 2.99 3.07 -7.28
C MET A 306 3.90 2.70 -6.10
N HIS A 307 3.41 2.11 -5.02
CA HIS A 307 4.29 1.78 -3.89
C HIS A 307 5.41 0.78 -4.26
N ASP A 308 5.19 -0.12 -5.22
CA ASP A 308 6.14 -1.16 -5.65
C ASP A 308 6.73 -0.92 -7.06
N MET A 309 6.60 0.29 -7.61
CA MET A 309 7.10 0.59 -8.98
C MET A 309 8.60 0.90 -9.04
N GLY A 310 9.32 0.93 -7.92
CA GLY A 310 10.76 1.26 -7.88
C GLY A 310 11.62 0.38 -8.80
N LYS A 311 11.29 -0.92 -8.91
CA LYS A 311 11.98 -1.88 -9.79
C LYS A 311 11.66 -1.71 -11.28
N ILE A 312 10.53 -1.08 -11.59
CA ILE A 312 10.15 -0.73 -12.97
C ILE A 312 10.80 0.59 -13.36
N TYR A 313 10.79 1.56 -12.44
CA TYR A 313 11.48 2.84 -12.59
C TYR A 313 12.95 2.68 -12.96
N GLY A 314 13.69 1.86 -12.22
CA GLY A 314 15.13 1.68 -12.44
C GLY A 314 15.70 0.46 -11.75
N LYS A 315 17.01 0.25 -11.93
CA LYS A 315 17.79 -0.78 -11.22
C LYS A 315 19.22 -0.32 -11.02
N VAL A 316 19.90 -0.85 -9.99
CA VAL A 316 21.32 -0.59 -9.77
C VAL A 316 22.14 -1.63 -10.56
N GLU A 317 22.95 -1.16 -11.50
CA GLU A 317 23.86 -1.98 -12.32
C GLU A 317 25.29 -1.46 -12.16
N SER A 318 26.23 -2.35 -11.81
CA SER A 318 27.64 -2.01 -11.60
C SER A 318 27.85 -0.79 -10.67
N GLY A 319 26.99 -0.67 -9.66
CA GLY A 319 27.03 0.42 -8.68
C GLY A 319 26.35 1.73 -9.10
N ASN A 320 25.85 1.86 -10.33
CA ASN A 320 25.14 3.03 -10.84
C ASN A 320 23.66 2.74 -11.06
N ILE A 321 22.80 3.76 -10.96
CA ILE A 321 21.37 3.61 -11.24
C ILE A 321 21.13 3.74 -12.74
N LYS A 322 20.52 2.72 -13.34
CA LYS A 322 19.98 2.77 -14.69
C LYS A 322 18.48 3.04 -14.60
N ILE A 323 18.07 4.23 -15.01
CA ILE A 323 16.66 4.63 -15.11
C ILE A 323 16.07 4.04 -16.38
N ASN A 324 14.99 3.28 -16.25
CA ASN A 324 14.27 2.68 -17.39
C ASN A 324 12.98 3.45 -17.70
N CYS A 325 12.28 3.95 -16.68
CA CYS A 325 10.98 4.60 -16.81
C CYS A 325 10.97 5.91 -15.99
N PRO A 326 11.60 6.99 -16.48
CA PRO A 326 11.78 8.23 -15.71
C PRO A 326 10.48 8.88 -15.24
N GLN A 327 9.40 8.70 -16.00
CA GLN A 327 8.07 9.21 -15.67
C GLN A 327 7.46 8.57 -14.41
N LEU A 328 7.94 7.40 -13.98
CA LEU A 328 7.50 6.75 -12.74
C LEU A 328 8.18 7.31 -11.49
N ARG A 329 9.09 8.28 -11.63
CA ARG A 329 9.75 8.90 -10.48
C ARG A 329 8.70 9.49 -9.54
N LEU A 330 8.64 8.96 -8.32
CA LEU A 330 7.59 9.25 -7.36
C LEU A 330 7.90 10.54 -6.60
N SER A 331 7.13 11.58 -6.88
CA SER A 331 7.32 12.91 -6.31
C SER A 331 6.12 13.32 -5.46
N PHE A 332 6.39 13.88 -4.28
CA PHE A 332 5.33 14.25 -3.33
C PHE A 332 4.36 15.32 -3.87
N ASP A 333 4.87 16.28 -4.64
CA ASP A 333 4.09 17.36 -5.26
C ASP A 333 3.20 16.89 -6.43
N LYS A 334 3.51 15.73 -7.02
CA LYS A 334 2.73 15.11 -8.09
C LYS A 334 1.74 14.08 -7.57
N ASP A 335 2.17 13.25 -6.64
CA ASP A 335 1.36 12.15 -6.11
C ASP A 335 1.63 11.93 -4.61
N PRO A 336 1.08 12.81 -3.75
CA PRO A 336 1.39 12.79 -2.32
C PRO A 336 0.92 11.50 -1.65
N LEU A 337 -0.19 10.92 -2.08
CA LEU A 337 -0.71 9.67 -1.51
C LEU A 337 0.24 8.50 -1.80
N SER A 338 0.59 8.30 -3.07
CA SER A 338 1.52 7.23 -3.47
C SER A 338 2.88 7.42 -2.81
N PHE A 339 3.38 8.65 -2.72
CA PHE A 339 4.63 8.98 -2.04
C PHE A 339 4.59 8.55 -0.57
N VAL A 340 3.55 8.96 0.16
CA VAL A 340 3.40 8.66 1.59
C VAL A 340 3.23 7.15 1.80
N MET A 341 2.49 6.46 0.92
CA MET A 341 2.35 5.01 0.98
C MET A 341 3.69 4.30 0.79
N ALA A 342 4.43 4.64 -0.26
CA ALA A 342 5.69 4.00 -0.59
C ALA A 342 6.77 4.21 0.49
N ILE A 343 6.88 5.43 1.04
CA ILE A 343 7.84 5.70 2.13
C ILE A 343 7.42 5.00 3.42
N THR A 344 6.11 4.86 3.67
CA THR A 344 5.58 4.16 4.83
C THR A 344 5.91 2.67 4.81
N ASP A 345 5.74 1.99 3.67
CA ASP A 345 6.11 0.57 3.54
C ASP A 345 7.61 0.35 3.79
N LEU A 346 8.46 1.29 3.37
CA LEU A 346 9.91 1.23 3.66
C LEU A 346 10.24 1.44 5.16
N ILE A 347 9.48 2.25 5.87
CA ILE A 347 9.69 2.54 7.31
C ILE A 347 9.08 1.46 8.21
N GLN A 348 8.03 0.76 7.76
CA GLN A 348 7.24 -0.15 8.58
C GLN A 348 8.00 -1.40 9.08
N ASP A 349 9.25 -1.64 8.70
CA ASP A 349 9.97 -2.90 8.97
C ASP A 349 10.15 -3.29 10.46
N PHE A 350 9.80 -2.44 11.43
CA PHE A 350 9.88 -2.74 12.87
C PHE A 350 8.98 -3.92 13.26
N SER A 351 9.50 -4.87 14.04
CA SER A 351 8.81 -6.08 14.50
C SER A 351 8.00 -6.81 13.43
N ARG A 352 8.43 -6.72 12.16
CA ARG A 352 7.76 -7.41 11.05
C ARG A 352 7.97 -8.93 11.21
N PRO A 353 6.89 -9.74 11.20
CA PRO A 353 7.01 -11.20 11.26
C PRO A 353 7.59 -11.74 9.95
N ASP A 354 8.69 -12.48 10.08
CA ASP A 354 9.36 -13.16 9.00
C ASP A 354 9.19 -14.66 9.14
N ALA A 355 8.70 -15.31 8.10
CA ALA A 355 8.58 -16.74 8.06
C ALA A 355 9.71 -17.42 7.29
N THR A 356 10.17 -18.54 7.83
CA THR A 356 11.20 -19.39 7.25
C THR A 356 10.72 -20.84 7.23
N PHE A 357 10.92 -21.50 6.09
CA PHE A 357 10.54 -22.89 5.88
C PHE A 357 11.73 -23.80 6.17
N VAL A 358 11.55 -24.78 7.04
CA VAL A 358 12.60 -25.73 7.45
C VAL A 358 12.06 -27.14 7.27
N ALA A 359 12.71 -27.93 6.41
CA ALA A 359 12.38 -29.34 6.25
C ALA A 359 12.62 -30.09 7.57
N LYS A 360 11.68 -30.93 7.99
CA LYS A 360 11.85 -31.71 9.20
C LYS A 360 12.89 -32.81 8.97
N PRO A 361 13.74 -33.11 9.98
CA PRO A 361 14.75 -34.16 9.87
C PRO A 361 14.19 -35.55 9.53
N SER A 362 12.92 -35.80 9.87
CA SER A 362 12.27 -37.12 9.80
C SER A 362 11.54 -37.42 8.49
N SER A 363 11.30 -36.43 7.62
CA SER A 363 10.78 -36.65 6.27
C SER A 363 11.06 -35.42 5.39
N SER A 364 11.52 -35.63 4.15
CA SER A 364 11.75 -34.53 3.20
C SER A 364 10.46 -33.87 2.70
N SER A 365 9.30 -34.44 3.03
CA SER A 365 7.96 -33.95 2.69
C SER A 365 7.34 -33.07 3.77
N ASP A 366 7.79 -33.15 5.04
CA ASP A 366 7.22 -32.34 6.12
C ASP A 366 8.01 -31.03 6.28
N ILE A 367 7.37 -29.93 5.93
CA ILE A 367 7.94 -28.59 6.09
C ILE A 367 7.41 -27.97 7.39
N SER A 368 8.31 -27.46 8.24
CA SER A 368 7.97 -26.64 9.40
C SER A 368 8.13 -25.15 9.06
N VAL A 369 7.27 -24.30 9.64
CA VAL A 369 7.35 -22.85 9.48
C VAL A 369 7.79 -22.23 10.80
N ASN A 370 8.90 -21.50 10.76
CA ASN A 370 9.44 -20.76 11.90
C ASN A 370 9.27 -19.26 11.67
N TYR A 371 8.68 -18.57 12.64
CA TYR A 371 8.51 -17.11 12.64
C TYR A 371 9.56 -16.43 13.51
N ARG A 372 10.09 -15.30 13.04
CA ARG A 372 10.98 -14.42 13.81
C ARG A 372 10.75 -12.95 13.46
N HIS A 373 11.20 -12.04 14.31
CA HIS A 373 11.32 -10.61 13.97
C HIS A 373 12.80 -10.28 13.77
N ARG A 374 13.16 -9.66 12.64
CA ARG A 374 14.55 -9.23 12.40
C ARG A 374 14.81 -7.86 13.00
N CYS A 375 14.13 -6.85 12.46
CA CYS A 375 14.17 -5.48 12.95
C CYS A 375 13.20 -5.37 14.13
N HIS A 376 13.63 -4.79 15.25
CA HIS A 376 12.74 -4.60 16.42
C HIS A 376 12.27 -3.16 16.56
N GLU A 377 12.95 -2.22 15.90
CA GLU A 377 12.67 -0.80 15.98
C GLU A 377 13.19 -0.10 14.73
N VAL A 378 12.41 0.86 14.23
CA VAL A 378 12.82 1.78 13.16
C VAL A 378 12.72 3.19 13.69
N ALA A 379 13.79 3.97 13.55
CA ALA A 379 13.80 5.36 13.95
C ALA A 379 13.96 6.29 12.74
N VAL A 380 13.17 7.35 12.69
CA VAL A 380 13.24 8.40 11.67
C VAL A 380 13.76 9.67 12.33
N ASP A 381 14.99 10.06 12.00
CA ASP A 381 15.65 11.25 12.55
C ASP A 381 15.85 12.34 11.50
N TRP A 382 15.33 13.53 11.79
CA TRP A 382 15.46 14.71 10.94
C TRP A 382 16.48 15.72 11.49
N ASP A 383 17.51 15.99 10.71
CA ASP A 383 18.45 17.09 10.93
C ASP A 383 17.96 18.36 10.20
N VAL A 384 17.50 19.33 11.00
CA VAL A 384 16.95 20.60 10.51
C VAL A 384 18.00 21.47 9.82
N ALA A 385 19.26 21.41 10.28
CA ALA A 385 20.35 22.27 9.80
C ALA A 385 20.86 21.76 8.44
N THR A 386 21.08 20.45 8.32
CA THR A 386 21.59 19.85 7.09
C THR A 386 20.50 19.46 6.10
N LYS A 387 19.23 19.47 6.53
CA LYS A 387 18.06 19.01 5.77
C LYS A 387 18.17 17.54 5.36
N VAL A 388 18.72 16.72 6.25
CA VAL A 388 18.92 15.29 6.04
C VAL A 388 17.97 14.49 6.93
N LEU A 389 17.24 13.57 6.32
CA LEU A 389 16.41 12.59 7.02
C LEU A 389 17.16 11.26 7.09
N LYS A 390 17.26 10.66 8.28
CA LYS A 390 17.84 9.32 8.48
C LYS A 390 16.74 8.34 8.86
N ILE A 391 16.71 7.18 8.21
CA ILE A 391 15.88 6.03 8.58
C ILE A 391 16.83 4.96 9.12
N ILE A 392 16.73 4.68 10.41
CA ILE A 392 17.67 3.85 11.16
C ILE A 392 16.96 2.57 11.59
N TYR A 393 17.38 1.43 11.04
CA TYR A 393 16.84 0.12 11.36
C TYR A 393 17.65 -0.52 12.50
N ARG A 394 17.00 -0.91 13.59
CA ARG A 394 17.65 -1.46 14.78
C ARG A 394 17.39 -2.95 14.90
N TYR A 395 18.48 -3.71 15.03
CA TYR A 395 18.46 -5.18 15.08
C TYR A 395 19.02 -5.68 16.41
N LYS A 396 18.40 -6.72 16.97
CA LYS A 396 18.96 -7.46 18.12
C LYS A 396 20.00 -8.48 17.67
N ASN A 397 19.76 -9.13 16.54
CA ASN A 397 20.64 -10.14 15.98
C ASN A 397 21.74 -9.52 15.09
N TYR A 398 23.00 -9.83 15.39
CA TYR A 398 24.15 -9.32 14.64
C TYR A 398 24.16 -9.75 13.17
N LYS A 399 23.73 -10.97 12.83
CA LYS A 399 23.70 -11.45 11.43
C LYS A 399 22.67 -10.69 10.59
N ASP A 400 21.50 -10.41 11.15
CA ASP A 400 20.46 -9.64 10.47
C ASP A 400 20.90 -8.17 10.28
N PHE A 401 21.59 -7.58 11.27
CA PHE A 401 22.25 -6.28 11.16
C PHE A 401 23.25 -6.22 10.00
N ILE A 402 24.20 -7.17 9.93
CA ILE A 402 25.23 -7.21 8.89
C ILE A 402 24.61 -7.38 7.51
N ALA A 403 23.62 -8.28 7.37
CA ALA A 403 22.91 -8.49 6.11
C ALA A 403 22.23 -7.19 5.64
N ASN A 404 21.53 -6.48 6.53
CA ASN A 404 20.89 -5.22 6.15
C ASN A 404 21.91 -4.13 5.80
N LYS A 405 22.90 -3.90 6.68
CA LYS A 405 23.90 -2.83 6.53
C LYS A 405 24.71 -2.93 5.24
N HIS A 406 25.12 -4.14 4.87
CA HIS A 406 26.07 -4.32 3.77
C HIS A 406 25.44 -4.78 2.46
N VAL A 407 24.25 -5.39 2.48
CA VAL A 407 23.61 -5.92 1.28
C VAL A 407 22.40 -5.07 0.88
N PHE A 408 21.41 -4.95 1.76
CA PHE A 408 20.12 -4.38 1.38
C PHE A 408 20.09 -2.84 1.39
N LEU A 409 20.67 -2.21 2.42
CA LEU A 409 20.64 -0.76 2.56
C LEU A 409 21.40 -0.01 1.45
N PRO A 410 22.61 -0.42 1.02
CA PRO A 410 23.33 0.31 -0.03
C PRO A 410 22.61 0.32 -1.38
N GLU A 411 22.00 -0.81 -1.75
CA GLU A 411 21.21 -0.90 -2.99
C GLU A 411 19.93 -0.05 -2.88
N SER A 412 19.22 -0.16 -1.76
CA SER A 412 17.99 0.59 -1.50
C SER A 412 18.25 2.09 -1.45
N GLN A 413 19.34 2.51 -0.80
CA GLN A 413 19.79 3.90 -0.72
C GLN A 413 19.99 4.50 -2.12
N LYS A 414 20.61 3.75 -3.03
CA LYS A 414 20.80 4.21 -4.41
C LYS A 414 19.46 4.22 -5.15
N LEU A 415 18.79 3.08 -5.24
CA LEU A 415 17.59 2.94 -6.06
C LEU A 415 16.47 3.91 -5.63
N TYR A 416 16.25 4.08 -4.33
CA TYR A 416 15.12 4.85 -3.82
C TYR A 416 15.48 6.29 -3.47
N PHE A 417 16.66 6.52 -2.88
CA PHE A 417 16.94 7.77 -2.16
C PHE A 417 18.11 8.57 -2.72
N ASP A 418 18.64 8.20 -3.89
CA ASP A 418 19.56 9.09 -4.61
C ASP A 418 18.83 10.41 -4.96
N PRO A 419 19.35 11.59 -4.57
CA PRO A 419 18.64 12.85 -4.76
C PRO A 419 18.36 13.20 -6.23
N PHE A 420 19.20 12.73 -7.15
CA PHE A 420 19.13 13.10 -8.56
C PHE A 420 18.45 12.02 -9.41
N TYR A 421 18.69 10.75 -9.09
CA TYR A 421 18.32 9.59 -9.90
C TYR A 421 17.50 8.54 -9.16
N GLY A 422 17.20 8.75 -7.88
CA GLY A 422 16.42 7.83 -7.07
C GLY A 422 14.94 7.86 -7.43
N TYR A 423 14.25 6.77 -7.11
CA TYR A 423 12.82 6.62 -7.29
C TYR A 423 12.02 7.73 -6.61
N PHE A 424 12.42 8.14 -5.40
CA PHE A 424 11.77 9.25 -4.70
C PHE A 424 12.35 10.60 -5.12
N SER A 425 11.45 11.56 -5.27
CA SER A 425 11.75 12.99 -5.36
C SER A 425 11.16 13.68 -4.13
N THR A 426 12.04 14.20 -3.27
CA THR A 426 11.69 14.78 -1.96
C THR A 426 11.93 16.28 -1.88
N GLY A 427 12.34 16.91 -2.98
CA GLY A 427 12.71 18.33 -3.01
C GLY A 427 11.59 19.26 -2.57
N SER A 428 10.34 18.97 -2.94
CA SER A 428 9.15 19.75 -2.54
C SER A 428 8.85 19.69 -1.04
N LEU A 429 9.41 18.72 -0.31
CA LEU A 429 9.33 18.62 1.14
C LEU A 429 10.49 19.35 1.84
N GLY A 430 11.43 19.93 1.10
CA GLY A 430 12.63 20.57 1.65
C GLY A 430 13.67 19.58 2.18
N ILE A 431 13.54 18.29 1.85
CA ILE A 431 14.48 17.23 2.22
C ILE A 431 15.58 17.19 1.15
N LYS A 432 16.83 17.47 1.54
CA LYS A 432 17.97 17.41 0.61
C LYS A 432 18.44 15.99 0.37
N ARG A 433 18.36 15.13 1.40
CA ARG A 433 18.81 13.74 1.32
C ARG A 433 18.07 12.88 2.33
N ILE A 434 17.76 11.65 1.93
CA ILE A 434 17.37 10.57 2.83
C ILE A 434 18.52 9.58 2.93
N LEU A 435 18.88 9.20 4.15
CA LEU A 435 19.92 8.22 4.44
C LEU A 435 19.31 7.01 5.13
N LEU A 436 19.70 5.82 4.69
CA LEU A 436 19.39 4.56 5.37
C LEU A 436 20.59 4.14 6.22
N ASP A 437 20.33 3.76 7.46
CA ASP A 437 21.35 3.25 8.37
C ASP A 437 20.84 2.04 9.16
N ALA A 438 21.76 1.26 9.72
CA ALA A 438 21.44 0.15 10.59
C ALA A 438 22.29 0.20 11.86
N GLU A 439 21.68 -0.18 12.98
CA GLU A 439 22.32 -0.27 14.29
C GLU A 439 22.11 -1.67 14.88
N TRP A 440 23.17 -2.20 15.50
CA TRP A 440 23.05 -3.39 16.35
C TRP A 440 22.83 -2.94 17.80
N LYS A 441 21.68 -3.31 18.36
CA LYS A 441 21.30 -3.08 19.76
C LYS A 441 20.87 -4.41 20.38
N PRO A 442 21.80 -5.18 20.96
CA PRO A 442 21.52 -6.50 21.52
C PRO A 442 20.49 -6.49 22.65
#